data_AF-A0A1Q9VME7-F1
#
_entry.id   AF-A0A1Q9VME7-F1
#
_cell.length_a   1.000
_cell.length_b   1.000
_cell.length_c   1.000
_cell.angle_alpha   90.00
_cell.angle_beta   90.00
_cell.angle_gamma   90.00
#
_symmetry.space_group_name_H-M   'P 1'
#
loop_
_entity.id
_entity.type
_entity.pdbx_description
1 polymer ?
#
loop_
_entity_poly.entity_id
_entity_poly.type
_entity_poly.pdbx_seq_one_letter_code
_entity_poly.pdbx_strand_id
1 'polypeptide(L)'
;MNNHPQYGTVWFTALDTTGADTTGSLLTGRTVLDDGTTAALVAVVPDPDSRFPRARNGEVGLRESLELAEWVSGLDDPDMPLVIVVDVPSQAYGFIEEKFGLNTTMATAVNALARTRLAGRPIVSLVVGKAISGAFLSTGMQANRIIMLEHDDVQVQVMGKQAAARITRRSVAEMEAAAESVPAMAFDGASFTSLGGVFASLAPGNPAAPDAADVASAREVLGRALADIRDSGTTDLRCRLNSDQALQSRALSRKVRQVVNDQW
;
A
#
# COMPACT_ATOMS: atom_id res chain seq x y z
N MET A 1 16.53 -13.89 14.41
CA MET A 1 15.23 -13.83 13.74
C MET A 1 14.65 -12.46 14.05
N ASN A 2 14.33 -11.65 13.04
CA ASN A 2 13.74 -10.33 13.29
C ASN A 2 12.36 -10.53 13.89
N ASN A 3 12.17 -10.07 15.13
CA ASN A 3 10.94 -10.21 15.91
C ASN A 3 9.87 -9.19 15.49
N HIS A 4 9.84 -8.82 14.22
CA HIS A 4 8.92 -7.81 13.69
C HIS A 4 7.56 -8.47 13.48
N PRO A 5 6.47 -7.93 14.04
CA PRO A 5 5.14 -8.45 13.79
C PRO A 5 4.84 -8.47 12.29
N GLN A 6 4.27 -9.58 11.81
CA GLN A 6 3.81 -9.69 10.42
C GLN A 6 2.45 -9.01 10.28
N TYR A 7 2.44 -7.68 10.34
CA TYR A 7 1.21 -6.90 10.34
C TYR A 7 0.32 -7.23 9.14
N GLY A 8 0.91 -7.42 7.96
CA GLY A 8 0.17 -7.82 6.76
C GLY A 8 -0.63 -9.10 6.93
N THR A 9 0.02 -10.17 7.43
CA THR A 9 -0.63 -11.45 7.72
C THR A 9 -1.71 -11.29 8.78
N VAL A 10 -1.39 -10.64 9.90
CA VAL A 10 -2.29 -10.45 11.04
C VAL A 10 -3.57 -9.73 10.63
N TRP A 11 -3.45 -8.59 9.93
CA TRP A 11 -4.60 -7.81 9.50
C TRP A 11 -5.38 -8.45 8.37
N PHE A 12 -4.71 -9.15 7.45
CA PHE A 12 -5.40 -9.95 6.44
C PHE A 12 -6.28 -11.01 7.11
N THR A 13 -5.71 -11.82 8.02
CA THR A 13 -6.44 -12.88 8.72
C THR A 13 -7.58 -12.33 9.56
N ALA A 14 -7.39 -11.19 10.23
CA ALA A 14 -8.43 -10.57 11.04
C ALA A 14 -9.60 -10.02 10.21
N LEU A 15 -9.34 -9.58 8.97
CA LEU A 15 -10.37 -9.04 8.07
C LEU A 15 -11.06 -10.10 7.22
N ASP A 16 -10.37 -11.20 6.91
CA ASP A 16 -10.86 -12.26 6.03
C ASP A 16 -12.08 -12.99 6.64
N THR A 17 -13.09 -13.20 5.81
CA THR A 17 -14.32 -13.93 6.16
C THR A 17 -14.40 -15.28 5.46
N THR A 18 -13.41 -15.65 4.65
CA THR A 18 -13.43 -16.88 3.84
C THR A 18 -12.66 -18.04 4.47
N GLY A 19 -11.77 -17.77 5.43
CA GLY A 19 -10.86 -18.77 5.95
C GLY A 19 -9.82 -19.17 4.90
N ALA A 20 -9.30 -18.18 4.17
CA ALA A 20 -8.39 -18.38 3.05
C ALA A 20 -7.16 -19.20 3.46
N ASP A 21 -6.65 -20.00 2.51
CA ASP A 21 -5.38 -20.68 2.68
C ASP A 21 -4.26 -19.64 2.86
N THR A 22 -3.44 -19.84 3.89
CA THR A 22 -2.34 -18.94 4.24
C THR A 22 -1.00 -19.40 3.66
N THR A 23 -1.02 -20.27 2.66
CA THR A 23 0.20 -20.76 1.99
C THR A 23 0.66 -19.79 0.89
N GLY A 24 1.98 -19.71 0.72
CA GLY A 24 2.61 -18.84 -0.27
C GLY A 24 2.70 -17.38 0.15
N SER A 25 3.06 -16.52 -0.81
CA SER A 25 3.36 -15.11 -0.57
C SER A 25 2.18 -14.17 -0.88
N LEU A 26 1.11 -14.67 -1.52
CA LEU A 26 -0.07 -13.89 -1.85
C LEU A 26 -1.30 -14.50 -1.18
N LEU A 27 -1.80 -13.84 -0.16
CA LEU A 27 -3.05 -14.22 0.48
C LEU A 27 -4.21 -13.57 -0.26
N THR A 28 -5.24 -14.35 -0.57
CA THR A 28 -6.43 -13.86 -1.28
C THR A 28 -7.68 -14.37 -0.58
N GLY A 29 -8.68 -13.51 -0.43
CA GLY A 29 -9.88 -13.82 0.33
C GLY A 29 -10.97 -12.78 0.09
N ARG A 30 -11.90 -12.66 1.06
CA ARG A 30 -12.94 -11.62 1.03
C ARG A 30 -13.11 -11.03 2.41
N THR A 31 -13.54 -9.78 2.46
CA THR A 31 -13.99 -9.14 3.69
C THR A 31 -15.39 -8.59 3.51
N VAL A 32 -16.16 -8.54 4.59
CA VAL A 32 -17.48 -7.92 4.64
C VAL A 32 -17.35 -6.64 5.44
N LEU A 33 -17.76 -5.52 4.84
CA LEU A 33 -17.72 -4.20 5.47
C LEU A 33 -18.91 -4.00 6.41
N ASP A 34 -18.91 -2.89 7.14
CA ASP A 34 -19.95 -2.51 8.09
C ASP A 34 -21.33 -2.35 7.44
N ASP A 35 -21.37 -1.87 6.19
CA ASP A 35 -22.58 -1.73 5.38
C ASP A 35 -23.05 -3.04 4.71
N GLY A 36 -22.34 -4.15 4.94
CA GLY A 36 -22.62 -5.46 4.33
C GLY A 36 -22.02 -5.64 2.93
N THR A 37 -21.34 -4.64 2.36
CA THR A 37 -20.64 -4.77 1.08
C THR A 37 -19.54 -5.82 1.22
N THR A 38 -19.52 -6.80 0.31
CA THR A 38 -18.40 -7.75 0.19
C THR A 38 -17.33 -7.16 -0.72
N ALA A 39 -16.07 -7.22 -0.27
CA ALA A 39 -14.91 -6.81 -1.05
C ALA A 39 -13.91 -7.96 -1.19
N ALA A 40 -13.24 -8.03 -2.33
CA ALA A 40 -12.06 -8.88 -2.51
C ALA A 40 -10.94 -8.36 -1.58
N LEU A 41 -10.23 -9.29 -0.95
CA LEU A 41 -9.15 -8.97 -0.01
C LEU A 41 -7.86 -9.62 -0.50
N VAL A 42 -6.75 -8.88 -0.48
CA VAL A 42 -5.43 -9.39 -0.85
C VAL A 42 -4.32 -8.81 0.03
N ALA A 43 -3.29 -9.61 0.29
CA ALA A 43 -2.08 -9.19 0.95
C ALA A 43 -0.86 -9.92 0.38
N VAL A 44 0.26 -9.21 0.22
CA VAL A 44 1.57 -9.87 0.06
C VAL A 44 2.15 -10.09 1.45
N VAL A 45 2.56 -11.33 1.75
CA VAL A 45 3.06 -11.75 3.07
C VAL A 45 4.37 -12.54 2.95
N PRO A 46 5.13 -12.70 4.05
CA PRO A 46 6.33 -13.53 4.05
C PRO A 46 6.05 -15.00 3.68
N ASP A 47 6.83 -15.52 2.74
CA ASP A 47 6.90 -16.96 2.41
C ASP A 47 8.34 -17.47 2.61
N PRO A 48 8.66 -18.03 3.79
CA PRO A 48 10.00 -18.55 4.08
C PRO A 48 10.45 -19.65 3.10
N ASP A 49 9.51 -20.35 2.47
CA ASP A 49 9.74 -21.44 1.55
C ASP A 49 9.76 -20.98 0.08
N SER A 50 9.68 -19.67 -0.16
CA SER A 50 9.75 -19.11 -1.51
C SER A 50 10.99 -19.61 -2.26
N ARG A 51 10.77 -19.98 -3.52
CA ARG A 51 11.81 -20.41 -4.46
C ARG A 51 12.80 -19.27 -4.77
N PHE A 52 12.39 -18.03 -4.55
CA PHE A 52 13.22 -16.84 -4.70
C PHE A 52 13.73 -16.41 -3.32
N PRO A 53 14.99 -16.68 -2.95
CA PRO A 53 15.47 -16.41 -1.60
C PRO A 53 15.44 -14.93 -1.18
N ARG A 54 15.34 -14.02 -2.15
CA ARG A 54 15.27 -12.57 -1.93
C ARG A 54 13.83 -12.05 -1.78
N ALA A 55 12.84 -12.94 -1.80
CA ALA A 55 11.42 -12.69 -1.60
C ALA A 55 10.82 -13.62 -0.53
N ARG A 56 11.54 -13.82 0.59
CA ARG A 56 11.13 -14.74 1.68
C ARG A 56 10.58 -14.05 2.92
N ASN A 57 10.78 -12.74 3.04
CA ASN A 57 10.45 -11.95 4.22
C ASN A 57 9.36 -10.91 3.91
N GLY A 58 8.54 -11.17 2.88
CA GLY A 58 7.44 -10.30 2.44
C GLY A 58 7.86 -9.32 1.36
N GLU A 59 9.07 -9.40 0.82
CA GLU A 59 9.47 -8.56 -0.32
C GLU A 59 8.60 -8.85 -1.55
N VAL A 60 8.27 -7.82 -2.32
CA VAL A 60 7.56 -7.99 -3.59
C VAL A 60 8.58 -8.30 -4.69
N GLY A 61 8.62 -9.55 -5.12
CA GLY A 61 9.51 -10.06 -6.15
C GLY A 61 8.80 -10.41 -7.45
N LEU A 62 9.45 -11.31 -8.20
CA LEU A 62 8.95 -11.76 -9.51
C LEU A 62 7.61 -12.48 -9.39
N ARG A 63 7.52 -13.44 -8.46
CA ARG A 63 6.32 -14.28 -8.30
C ARG A 63 5.16 -13.44 -7.75
N GLU A 64 5.41 -12.68 -6.71
CA GLU A 64 4.40 -11.87 -6.01
C GLU A 64 3.73 -10.87 -6.96
N SER A 65 4.52 -10.26 -7.87
CA SER A 65 3.97 -9.30 -8.84
C SER A 65 3.14 -9.98 -9.93
N LEU A 66 3.55 -11.15 -10.41
CA LEU A 66 2.80 -11.88 -11.44
C LEU A 66 1.51 -12.48 -10.86
N GLU A 67 1.58 -13.10 -9.69
CA GLU A 67 0.42 -13.67 -9.01
C GLU A 67 -0.60 -12.59 -8.66
N LEU A 68 -0.16 -11.43 -8.16
CA LEU A 68 -1.06 -10.30 -7.90
C LEU A 68 -1.72 -9.80 -9.19
N ALA A 69 -0.95 -9.67 -10.27
CA ALA A 69 -1.49 -9.22 -11.55
C ALA A 69 -2.52 -10.21 -12.12
N GLU A 70 -2.23 -11.51 -12.06
CA GLU A 70 -3.10 -12.60 -12.49
C GLU A 70 -4.39 -12.62 -11.67
N TRP A 71 -4.28 -12.61 -10.34
CA TRP A 71 -5.43 -12.64 -9.45
C TRP A 71 -6.33 -11.42 -9.62
N VAL A 72 -5.76 -10.20 -9.65
CA VAL A 72 -6.54 -8.97 -9.87
C VAL A 72 -7.26 -8.99 -11.23
N SER A 73 -6.62 -9.54 -12.26
CA SER A 73 -7.20 -9.64 -13.61
C SER A 73 -8.27 -10.73 -13.71
N GLY A 74 -8.22 -11.74 -12.83
CA GLY A 74 -9.15 -12.87 -12.77
C GLY A 74 -10.36 -12.67 -11.84
N LEU A 75 -10.55 -11.48 -11.26
CA LEU A 75 -11.72 -11.19 -10.42
C LEU A 75 -13.00 -11.11 -11.27
N ASP A 76 -13.83 -12.16 -11.21
CA ASP A 76 -15.02 -12.34 -12.05
C ASP A 76 -16.12 -11.27 -11.86
N ASP A 77 -16.33 -10.80 -10.64
CA ASP A 77 -17.32 -9.76 -10.33
C ASP A 77 -16.69 -8.37 -10.52
N PRO A 78 -17.06 -7.60 -11.56
CA PRO A 78 -16.49 -6.27 -11.84
C PRO A 78 -16.88 -5.20 -10.80
N ASP A 79 -18.00 -5.39 -10.12
CA ASP A 79 -18.56 -4.44 -9.15
C ASP A 79 -18.03 -4.68 -7.73
N MET A 80 -17.51 -5.87 -7.45
CA MET A 80 -16.87 -6.20 -6.18
C MET A 80 -15.61 -5.33 -5.95
N PRO A 81 -15.59 -4.48 -4.93
CA PRO A 81 -14.43 -3.66 -4.57
C PRO A 81 -13.21 -4.49 -4.21
N LEU A 82 -12.02 -3.88 -4.25
CA LEU A 82 -10.77 -4.50 -3.86
C LEU A 82 -10.14 -3.78 -2.66
N VAL A 83 -9.83 -4.53 -1.61
CA VAL A 83 -9.06 -4.08 -0.44
C VAL A 83 -7.69 -4.75 -0.46
N ILE A 84 -6.64 -3.94 -0.38
CA ILE A 84 -5.25 -4.40 -0.37
C ILE A 84 -4.64 -4.08 0.98
N VAL A 85 -4.31 -5.11 1.76
CA VAL A 85 -3.57 -4.95 3.02
C VAL A 85 -2.08 -4.83 2.66
N VAL A 86 -1.44 -3.74 3.11
CA VAL A 86 -0.08 -3.38 2.73
C VAL A 86 0.84 -3.43 3.95
N ASP A 87 1.76 -4.40 3.93
CA ASP A 87 2.92 -4.51 4.81
C ASP A 87 4.09 -5.15 4.03
N VAL A 88 4.70 -4.36 3.16
CA VAL A 88 5.75 -4.78 2.24
C VAL A 88 7.06 -4.03 2.54
N PRO A 89 8.13 -4.72 2.98
CA PRO A 89 9.36 -4.09 3.45
C PRO A 89 10.21 -3.50 2.31
N SER A 90 10.11 -4.07 1.11
CA SER A 90 10.74 -3.58 -0.13
C SER A 90 10.35 -4.45 -1.32
N GLN A 91 10.84 -4.09 -2.50
CA GLN A 91 11.01 -5.03 -3.60
C GLN A 91 12.08 -6.09 -3.25
N ALA A 92 12.04 -7.23 -3.95
CA ALA A 92 13.05 -8.29 -3.79
C ALA A 92 14.39 -7.89 -4.43
N TYR A 93 15.38 -7.54 -3.62
CA TYR A 93 16.69 -7.09 -4.13
C TYR A 93 17.62 -8.27 -4.42
N GLY A 94 17.80 -8.65 -5.68
CA GLY A 94 18.76 -9.70 -6.03
C GLY A 94 19.12 -9.80 -7.50
N PHE A 95 20.21 -10.52 -7.77
CA PHE A 95 20.71 -10.71 -9.13
C PHE A 95 19.73 -11.47 -10.01
N ILE A 96 19.05 -12.49 -9.47
CA ILE A 96 18.07 -13.29 -10.20
C ILE A 96 16.87 -12.42 -10.56
N GLU A 97 16.37 -11.65 -9.59
CA GLU A 97 15.26 -10.74 -9.75
C GLU A 97 15.54 -9.70 -10.84
N GLU A 98 16.71 -9.06 -10.81
CA GLU A 98 17.11 -8.10 -11.85
C GLU A 98 17.32 -8.78 -13.21
N LYS A 99 17.96 -9.96 -13.25
CA LYS A 99 18.21 -10.69 -14.49
C LYS A 99 16.92 -11.06 -15.23
N PHE A 100 15.86 -11.39 -14.49
CA PHE A 100 14.55 -11.73 -15.05
C PHE A 100 13.61 -10.52 -15.18
N GLY A 101 14.11 -9.30 -14.96
CA GLY A 101 13.36 -8.08 -15.22
C GLY A 101 12.33 -7.75 -14.15
N LEU A 102 12.73 -7.76 -12.87
CA LEU A 102 11.87 -7.39 -11.75
C LEU A 102 11.08 -6.10 -11.99
N ASN A 103 11.72 -5.07 -12.55
CA ASN A 103 11.05 -3.82 -12.89
C ASN A 103 9.83 -4.02 -13.82
N THR A 104 9.98 -4.83 -14.87
CA THR A 104 8.91 -5.15 -15.82
C THR A 104 7.84 -6.01 -15.17
N THR A 105 8.26 -6.98 -14.35
CA THR A 105 7.34 -7.84 -13.60
C THR A 105 6.52 -7.04 -12.59
N MET A 106 7.10 -6.10 -11.85
CA MET A 106 6.35 -5.22 -10.96
C MET A 106 5.40 -4.30 -11.74
N ALA A 107 5.78 -3.89 -12.95
CA ALA A 107 4.92 -3.10 -13.83
C ALA A 107 3.66 -3.88 -14.27
N THR A 108 3.65 -5.22 -14.30
CA THR A 108 2.43 -5.97 -14.61
C THR A 108 1.41 -5.84 -13.50
N ALA A 109 1.82 -5.88 -12.23
CA ALA A 109 0.94 -5.64 -11.08
C ALA A 109 0.41 -4.20 -11.07
N VAL A 110 1.29 -3.21 -11.31
CA VAL A 110 0.88 -1.81 -11.47
C VAL A 110 -0.19 -1.68 -12.56
N ASN A 111 0.05 -2.28 -13.72
CA ASN A 111 -0.88 -2.21 -14.85
C ASN A 111 -2.22 -2.89 -14.54
N ALA A 112 -2.21 -4.07 -13.92
CA ALA A 112 -3.44 -4.78 -13.54
C ALA A 112 -4.28 -3.93 -12.59
N LEU A 113 -3.69 -3.42 -11.50
CA LEU A 113 -4.39 -2.56 -10.55
C LEU A 113 -4.87 -1.25 -11.18
N ALA A 114 -4.04 -0.60 -12.00
CA ALA A 114 -4.41 0.64 -12.67
C ALA A 114 -5.57 0.43 -13.65
N ARG A 115 -5.54 -0.64 -14.46
CA ARG A 115 -6.63 -0.98 -15.38
C ARG A 115 -7.91 -1.30 -14.64
N THR A 116 -7.83 -2.07 -13.55
CA THR A 116 -8.98 -2.41 -12.71
C THR A 116 -9.61 -1.15 -12.11
N ARG A 117 -8.81 -0.23 -11.56
CA ARG A 117 -9.30 1.07 -11.08
C ARG A 117 -9.93 1.90 -12.20
N LEU A 118 -9.25 2.01 -13.34
CA LEU A 118 -9.73 2.81 -14.49
C LEU A 118 -11.01 2.24 -15.11
N ALA A 119 -11.24 0.93 -14.99
CA ALA A 119 -12.48 0.26 -15.39
C ALA A 119 -13.65 0.51 -14.41
N GLY A 120 -13.42 1.23 -13.31
CA GLY A 120 -14.46 1.63 -12.36
C GLY A 120 -14.48 0.84 -11.06
N ARG A 121 -13.70 -0.24 -10.93
CA ARG A 121 -13.66 -1.01 -9.68
C ARG A 121 -13.01 -0.18 -8.57
N PRO A 122 -13.69 0.05 -7.43
CA PRO A 122 -13.09 0.76 -6.30
C PRO A 122 -11.93 -0.05 -5.71
N ILE A 123 -10.78 0.59 -5.51
CA ILE A 123 -9.62 -0.01 -4.84
C ILE A 123 -9.26 0.83 -3.62
N VAL A 124 -9.11 0.18 -2.47
CA VAL A 124 -8.63 0.79 -1.22
C VAL A 124 -7.40 0.06 -0.74
N SER A 125 -6.35 0.81 -0.38
CA SER A 125 -5.19 0.25 0.33
C SER A 125 -5.31 0.54 1.81
N LEU A 126 -5.13 -0.49 2.63
CA LEU A 126 -4.99 -0.41 4.08
C LEU A 126 -3.53 -0.65 4.43
N VAL A 127 -2.79 0.42 4.74
CA VAL A 127 -1.38 0.34 5.14
C VAL A 127 -1.30 0.02 6.64
N VAL A 128 -0.84 -1.18 6.97
CA VAL A 128 -0.79 -1.71 8.33
C VAL A 128 0.62 -1.86 8.88
N GLY A 129 1.62 -1.56 8.05
CA GLY A 129 3.03 -1.67 8.40
C GLY A 129 3.88 -0.95 7.37
N LYS A 130 4.85 -1.66 6.80
CA LYS A 130 5.77 -1.06 5.82
C LYS A 130 5.11 -0.91 4.46
N ALA A 131 5.39 0.18 3.77
CA ALA A 131 4.95 0.45 2.42
C ALA A 131 6.10 1.12 1.64
N ILE A 132 7.08 0.31 1.25
CA ILE A 132 8.38 0.81 0.77
C ILE A 132 8.56 0.67 -0.75
N SER A 133 9.03 1.74 -1.39
CA SER A 133 9.60 1.75 -2.74
C SER A 133 8.69 1.12 -3.81
N GLY A 134 9.30 0.37 -4.74
CA GLY A 134 8.62 -0.34 -5.81
C GLY A 134 7.52 -1.27 -5.29
N ALA A 135 7.70 -1.88 -4.11
CA ALA A 135 6.72 -2.80 -3.57
C ALA A 135 5.39 -2.10 -3.29
N PHE A 136 5.43 -0.94 -2.64
CA PHE A 136 4.20 -0.14 -2.46
C PHE A 136 3.67 0.42 -3.78
N LEU A 137 4.55 0.76 -4.73
CA LEU A 137 4.14 1.17 -6.07
C LEU A 137 3.29 0.10 -6.77
N SER A 138 3.72 -1.18 -6.69
CA SER A 138 3.12 -2.31 -7.38
C SER A 138 1.96 -2.98 -6.65
N THR A 139 1.79 -2.73 -5.35
CA THR A 139 0.70 -3.34 -4.56
C THR A 139 -0.37 -2.33 -4.17
N GLY A 140 -0.02 -1.17 -3.61
CA GLY A 140 -1.00 -0.27 -2.97
C GLY A 140 -1.18 1.11 -3.63
N MET A 141 -0.15 1.67 -4.24
CA MET A 141 -0.20 3.06 -4.73
C MET A 141 -1.18 3.29 -5.89
N GLN A 142 -1.73 2.23 -6.49
CA GLN A 142 -2.79 2.33 -7.49
C GLN A 142 -4.19 2.47 -6.90
N ALA A 143 -4.38 2.41 -5.58
CA ALA A 143 -5.69 2.51 -4.95
C ALA A 143 -6.34 3.90 -5.10
N ASN A 144 -7.67 3.97 -5.21
CA ASN A 144 -8.39 5.25 -5.19
C ASN A 144 -8.23 5.96 -3.85
N ARG A 145 -8.21 5.21 -2.74
CA ARG A 145 -8.03 5.71 -1.37
C ARG A 145 -6.97 4.90 -0.63
N ILE A 146 -6.22 5.59 0.21
CA ILE A 146 -5.21 4.99 1.09
C ILE A 146 -5.66 5.27 2.52
N ILE A 147 -5.87 4.22 3.30
CA ILE A 147 -6.09 4.25 4.74
C ILE A 147 -4.79 3.80 5.40
N MET A 148 -4.44 4.39 6.54
CA MET A 148 -3.18 4.12 7.23
C MET A 148 -3.38 3.88 8.71
N LEU A 149 -2.78 2.83 9.26
CA LEU A 149 -2.73 2.67 10.71
C LEU A 149 -1.77 3.67 11.36
N GLU A 150 -2.07 4.08 12.58
CA GLU A 150 -1.27 4.99 13.39
C GLU A 150 -0.46 4.19 14.40
N HIS A 151 0.76 3.81 14.03
CA HIS A 151 1.78 3.26 14.94
C HIS A 151 3.18 3.41 14.35
N ASP A 152 4.19 3.29 15.21
CA ASP A 152 5.60 3.59 14.89
C ASP A 152 6.22 2.69 13.80
N ASP A 153 5.63 1.51 13.58
CA ASP A 153 6.08 0.56 12.57
C ASP A 153 5.50 0.84 11.17
N VAL A 154 4.53 1.75 11.04
CA VAL A 154 4.08 2.21 9.72
C VAL A 154 5.12 3.11 9.10
N GLN A 155 5.67 2.67 7.97
CA GLN A 155 6.71 3.40 7.26
C GLN A 155 6.44 3.49 5.78
N VAL A 156 6.51 4.71 5.22
CA VAL A 156 6.37 4.95 3.78
C VAL A 156 7.58 5.72 3.27
N GLN A 157 8.38 5.08 2.42
CA GLN A 157 9.55 5.74 1.83
C GLN A 157 10.04 5.04 0.56
N VAL A 158 10.82 5.74 -0.27
CA VAL A 158 11.36 5.23 -1.54
C VAL A 158 12.47 4.18 -1.36
N MET A 159 13.08 4.09 -0.18
CA MET A 159 14.10 3.11 0.16
C MET A 159 14.30 3.07 1.68
N GLY A 160 14.92 2.00 2.20
CA GLY A 160 15.26 1.91 3.62
C GLY A 160 16.32 2.93 4.07
N LYS A 161 16.31 3.31 5.35
CA LYS A 161 17.22 4.31 5.96
C LYS A 161 18.70 4.08 5.63
N GLN A 162 19.16 2.83 5.74
CA GLN A 162 20.56 2.48 5.48
C GLN A 162 20.96 2.69 4.01
N ALA A 163 20.07 2.35 3.07
CA ALA A 163 20.31 2.57 1.65
C ALA A 163 20.31 4.07 1.31
N ALA A 164 19.36 4.83 1.88
CA ALA A 164 19.30 6.29 1.71
C ALA A 164 20.57 6.98 2.21
N ALA A 165 21.00 6.64 3.42
CA ALA A 165 22.25 7.15 4.01
C ALA A 165 23.47 6.86 3.11
N ARG A 166 23.60 5.60 2.65
CA ARG A 166 24.70 5.19 1.78
C ARG A 166 24.73 5.96 0.45
N ILE A 167 23.58 6.10 -0.22
CA ILE A 167 23.49 6.74 -1.55
C ILE A 167 23.72 8.25 -1.43
N THR A 168 23.14 8.88 -0.42
CA THR A 168 23.27 10.33 -0.19
C THR A 168 24.61 10.73 0.45
N ARG A 169 25.44 9.75 0.81
CA ARG A 169 26.72 9.93 1.53
C ARG A 169 26.54 10.70 2.83
N ARG A 170 25.47 10.35 3.57
CA ARG A 170 25.16 10.87 4.91
C ARG A 170 25.11 9.72 5.91
N SER A 171 25.27 10.03 7.18
CA SER A 171 24.94 9.13 8.27
C SER A 171 23.41 8.96 8.40
N VAL A 172 22.98 7.89 9.05
CA VAL A 172 21.56 7.70 9.37
C VAL A 172 21.06 8.83 10.29
N ALA A 173 21.87 9.27 11.24
CA ALA A 173 21.53 10.37 12.15
C ALA A 173 21.29 11.70 11.40
N GLU A 174 22.14 12.04 10.41
CA GLU A 174 21.92 13.23 9.57
C GLU A 174 20.64 13.13 8.75
N MET A 175 20.28 11.93 8.29
CA MET A 175 19.02 11.71 7.57
C MET A 175 17.80 11.85 8.49
N GLU A 176 17.89 11.37 9.73
CA GLU A 176 16.84 11.53 10.73
C GLU A 176 16.64 12.99 11.13
N ALA A 177 17.73 13.73 11.36
CA ALA A 177 17.65 15.17 11.62
C ALA A 177 17.06 15.95 10.43
N ALA A 178 17.39 15.56 9.19
CA ALA A 178 16.79 16.20 8.01
C ALA A 178 15.29 15.90 7.89
N ALA A 179 14.86 14.69 8.26
CA ALA A 179 13.46 14.27 8.25
C ALA A 179 12.56 15.11 9.19
N GLU A 180 13.10 15.63 10.30
CA GLU A 180 12.33 16.48 11.24
C GLU A 180 11.83 17.79 10.59
N SER A 181 12.58 18.32 9.62
CA SER A 181 12.27 19.59 8.97
C SER A 181 11.63 19.45 7.58
N VAL A 182 11.75 18.27 6.96
CA VAL A 182 11.26 17.99 5.61
C VAL A 182 10.39 16.73 5.64
N PRO A 183 9.06 16.85 5.75
CA PRO A 183 8.14 15.70 5.85
C PRO A 183 8.31 14.68 4.71
N ALA A 184 8.68 15.12 3.51
CA ALA A 184 8.93 14.23 2.37
C ALA A 184 10.17 13.32 2.52
N MET A 185 11.09 13.68 3.42
CA MET A 185 12.28 12.88 3.74
C MET A 185 12.06 11.95 4.94
N ALA A 186 10.97 12.16 5.69
CA ALA A 186 10.64 11.35 6.84
C ALA A 186 10.12 9.96 6.44
N PHE A 187 10.22 9.02 7.37
CA PHE A 187 9.87 7.62 7.14
C PHE A 187 8.51 7.25 7.73
N ASP A 188 8.06 7.98 8.74
CA ASP A 188 6.87 7.66 9.53
C ASP A 188 5.58 7.94 8.76
N GLY A 189 4.53 7.18 9.13
CA GLY A 189 3.20 7.33 8.55
C GLY A 189 2.60 8.73 8.73
N ALA A 190 2.83 9.40 9.87
CA ALA A 190 2.26 10.72 10.15
C ALA A 190 2.78 11.79 9.17
N SER A 191 4.09 11.78 8.89
CA SER A 191 4.70 12.62 7.88
C SER A 191 4.13 12.35 6.49
N PHE A 192 3.93 11.09 6.11
CA PHE A 192 3.30 10.76 4.83
C PHE A 192 1.84 11.23 4.74
N THR A 193 1.07 11.07 5.83
CA THR A 193 -0.30 11.60 5.95
C THR A 193 -0.33 13.12 5.78
N SER A 194 0.64 13.84 6.36
CA SER A 194 0.75 15.30 6.20
C SER A 194 0.98 15.77 4.75
N LEU A 195 1.44 14.88 3.87
CA LEU A 195 1.56 15.16 2.43
C LEU A 195 0.21 15.11 1.68
N GLY A 196 -0.89 14.79 2.37
CA GLY A 196 -2.26 14.82 1.83
C GLY A 196 -2.63 13.68 0.87
N GLY A 197 -1.86 12.59 0.88
CA GLY A 197 -2.14 11.40 0.06
C GLY A 197 -3.02 10.33 0.73
N VAL A 198 -3.27 10.47 2.04
CA VAL A 198 -4.01 9.53 2.88
C VAL A 198 -5.44 10.03 3.05
N PHE A 199 -6.42 9.14 2.88
CA PHE A 199 -7.85 9.43 3.04
C PHE A 199 -8.26 9.47 4.51
N ALA A 200 -7.81 8.49 5.28
CA ALA A 200 -8.10 8.38 6.70
C ALA A 200 -6.98 7.63 7.42
N SER A 201 -6.84 7.92 8.71
CA SER A 201 -5.93 7.22 9.61
C SER A 201 -6.73 6.50 10.70
N LEU A 202 -6.17 5.41 11.22
CA LEU A 202 -6.80 4.49 12.18
C LEU A 202 -5.83 4.20 13.32
N ALA A 203 -6.24 4.40 14.56
CA ALA A 203 -5.41 4.13 15.74
C ALA A 203 -5.89 2.85 16.45
N PRO A 204 -5.40 1.64 16.06
CA PRO A 204 -5.78 0.41 16.74
C PRO A 204 -5.17 0.33 18.15
N GLY A 205 -5.82 -0.39 19.06
CA GLY A 205 -5.32 -0.61 20.41
C GLY A 205 -4.01 -1.42 20.42
N ASN A 206 -3.95 -2.51 19.64
CA ASN A 206 -2.73 -3.27 19.42
C ASN A 206 -2.60 -3.66 17.94
N PRO A 207 -1.79 -2.95 17.13
CA PRO A 207 -1.68 -3.24 15.70
C PRO A 207 -1.12 -4.64 15.40
N ALA A 208 -0.37 -5.24 16.32
CA ALA A 208 0.20 -6.58 16.16
C ALA A 208 -0.79 -7.71 16.53
N ALA A 209 -1.90 -7.37 17.19
CA ALA A 209 -2.96 -8.29 17.57
C ALA A 209 -4.29 -7.52 17.66
N PRO A 210 -4.87 -7.12 16.51
CA PRO A 210 -6.08 -6.31 16.50
C PRO A 210 -7.24 -7.09 17.11
N ASP A 211 -8.00 -6.42 17.97
CA ASP A 211 -9.19 -7.00 18.57
C ASP A 211 -10.45 -6.80 17.68
N ALA A 212 -11.60 -7.23 18.17
CA ALA A 212 -12.86 -7.10 17.43
C ALA A 212 -13.26 -5.62 17.20
N ALA A 213 -12.89 -4.70 18.09
CA ALA A 213 -13.17 -3.28 17.93
C ALA A 213 -12.23 -2.65 16.88
N ASP A 214 -10.97 -3.03 16.88
CA ASP A 214 -9.99 -2.62 15.86
C ASP A 214 -10.45 -3.06 14.45
N VAL A 215 -10.89 -4.32 14.31
CA VAL A 215 -11.41 -4.87 13.04
C VAL A 215 -12.71 -4.19 12.62
N ALA A 216 -13.62 -3.91 13.56
CA ALA A 216 -14.87 -3.20 13.27
C ALA A 216 -14.59 -1.77 12.78
N SER A 217 -13.67 -1.05 13.43
CA SER A 217 -13.25 0.28 13.00
C SER A 217 -12.62 0.26 11.62
N ALA A 218 -11.74 -0.71 11.34
CA ALA A 218 -11.15 -0.86 10.01
C ALA A 218 -12.23 -1.09 8.93
N ARG A 219 -13.23 -1.94 9.18
CA ARG A 219 -14.35 -2.19 8.26
C ARG A 219 -15.19 -0.94 8.01
N GLU A 220 -15.49 -0.17 9.06
CA GLU A 220 -16.21 1.10 8.95
C GLU A 220 -15.45 2.09 8.05
N VAL A 221 -14.15 2.27 8.28
CA VAL A 221 -13.36 3.23 7.48
C VAL A 221 -13.15 2.76 6.04
N LEU A 222 -13.05 1.45 5.82
CA LEU A 222 -13.09 0.86 4.48
C LEU A 222 -14.44 1.16 3.79
N GLY A 223 -15.56 0.98 4.48
CA GLY A 223 -16.91 1.32 3.99
C GLY A 223 -17.02 2.79 3.59
N ARG A 224 -16.57 3.71 4.46
CA ARG A 224 -16.53 5.15 4.17
C ARG A 224 -15.66 5.48 2.96
N ALA A 225 -14.49 4.84 2.83
CA ALA A 225 -13.62 5.04 1.68
C ALA A 225 -14.28 4.57 0.38
N LEU A 226 -14.99 3.45 0.40
CA LEU A 226 -15.74 2.96 -0.77
C LEU A 226 -16.90 3.88 -1.16
N ALA A 227 -17.67 4.35 -0.18
CA ALA A 227 -18.72 5.33 -0.41
C ALA A 227 -18.15 6.60 -1.07
N ASP A 228 -17.07 7.15 -0.52
CA ASP A 228 -16.41 8.34 -1.07
C ASP A 228 -15.85 8.13 -2.51
N ILE A 229 -15.35 6.93 -2.82
CA ILE A 229 -14.94 6.60 -4.20
C ILE A 229 -16.14 6.65 -5.15
N ARG A 230 -17.25 5.99 -4.77
CA ARG A 230 -18.48 5.94 -5.57
C ARG A 230 -19.08 7.34 -5.76
N ASP A 231 -19.17 8.11 -4.67
CA ASP A 231 -19.73 9.47 -4.67
C ASP A 231 -18.87 10.44 -5.48
N SER A 232 -17.55 10.27 -5.49
CA SER A 232 -16.67 11.13 -6.28
C SER A 232 -16.88 11.00 -7.80
N GLY A 233 -17.41 9.86 -8.27
CA GLY A 233 -17.58 9.58 -9.69
C GLY A 233 -16.28 9.58 -10.52
N THR A 234 -15.11 9.53 -9.87
CA THR A 234 -13.80 9.58 -10.53
C THR A 234 -12.99 8.31 -10.29
N THR A 235 -12.30 7.85 -11.33
CA THR A 235 -11.38 6.70 -11.26
C THR A 235 -9.91 7.10 -11.19
N ASP A 236 -9.62 8.40 -11.22
CA ASP A 236 -8.25 8.92 -11.14
C ASP A 236 -7.77 9.09 -9.69
N LEU A 237 -6.54 9.62 -9.54
CA LEU A 237 -5.87 9.78 -8.24
C LEU A 237 -5.76 11.25 -7.81
N ARG A 238 -6.55 12.16 -8.40
CA ARG A 238 -6.50 13.61 -8.09
C ARG A 238 -6.93 13.93 -6.67
N CYS A 239 -7.66 13.05 -5.98
CA CYS A 239 -7.95 13.20 -4.55
C CYS A 239 -6.67 13.48 -3.73
N ARG A 240 -5.53 12.88 -4.11
CA ARG A 240 -4.22 13.06 -3.47
C ARG A 240 -3.54 14.42 -3.76
N LEU A 241 -4.22 15.30 -4.48
CA LEU A 241 -3.80 16.67 -4.76
C LEU A 241 -4.80 17.71 -4.23
N ASN A 242 -6.00 17.27 -3.85
CA ASN A 242 -7.13 18.13 -3.53
C ASN A 242 -7.53 18.08 -2.05
N SER A 243 -6.91 17.23 -1.23
CA SER A 243 -7.06 17.27 0.23
C SER A 243 -6.51 18.58 0.81
N ASP A 244 -7.04 18.99 1.95
CA ASP A 244 -6.63 20.23 2.63
C ASP A 244 -5.11 20.27 2.87
N GLN A 245 -4.53 19.14 3.28
CA GLN A 245 -3.10 18.99 3.47
C GLN A 245 -2.33 19.08 2.14
N ALA A 246 -2.85 18.50 1.05
CA ALA A 246 -2.20 18.53 -0.26
C ALA A 246 -2.22 19.92 -0.91
N LEU A 247 -3.22 20.77 -0.60
CA LEU A 247 -3.26 22.15 -1.10
C LEU A 247 -2.01 22.94 -0.70
N GLN A 248 -1.47 22.67 0.49
CA GLN A 248 -0.24 23.28 0.99
C GLN A 248 0.99 22.44 0.62
N SER A 249 1.04 21.18 1.06
CA SER A 249 2.23 20.31 0.93
C SER A 249 2.58 19.96 -0.53
N ARG A 250 1.59 19.98 -1.43
CA ARG A 250 1.75 19.65 -2.86
C ARG A 250 1.43 20.82 -3.78
N ALA A 251 1.51 22.06 -3.28
CA ALA A 251 1.22 23.27 -4.05
C ALA A 251 2.01 23.32 -5.38
N LEU A 252 3.30 22.95 -5.37
CA LEU A 252 4.12 22.91 -6.58
C LEU A 252 3.68 21.81 -7.55
N SER A 253 3.28 20.63 -7.07
CA SER A 253 2.74 19.57 -7.92
C SER A 253 1.44 19.98 -8.63
N ARG A 254 0.63 20.82 -7.97
CA ARG A 254 -0.57 21.44 -8.58
C ARG A 254 -0.17 22.50 -9.60
N LYS A 255 0.77 23.37 -9.26
CA LYS A 255 1.23 24.44 -10.15
C LYS A 255 1.83 23.89 -11.45
N VAL A 256 2.64 22.84 -11.38
CA VAL A 256 3.19 22.18 -12.58
C VAL A 256 2.07 21.71 -13.51
N ARG A 257 1.04 21.05 -12.99
CA ARG A 257 -0.10 20.59 -13.81
C ARG A 257 -0.87 21.74 -14.44
N GLN A 258 -1.09 22.81 -13.68
CA GLN A 258 -1.71 24.03 -14.20
C GLN A 258 -0.89 24.58 -15.38
N VAL A 259 0.42 24.80 -15.19
CA VAL A 259 1.29 25.37 -16.23
C VAL A 259 1.37 24.48 -17.46
N VAL A 260 1.43 23.16 -17.30
CA VAL A 260 1.40 22.21 -18.42
C VAL A 260 0.08 22.33 -19.19
N ASN A 261 -1.07 22.37 -18.49
CA ASN A 261 -2.37 22.50 -19.14
C ASN A 261 -2.56 23.86 -19.84
N ASP A 262 -2.03 24.93 -19.27
CA ASP A 262 -2.11 26.28 -19.86
C ASP A 262 -1.28 26.39 -21.15
N GLN A 263 -0.31 25.49 -21.36
CA GLN A 263 0.60 25.47 -22.52
C GLN A 263 0.31 24.36 -23.54
N TRP A 264 -0.61 23.45 -23.24
CA TRP A 264 -0.95 22.30 -24.11
C TRP A 264 -1.98 22.68 -25.17
#